data_AF-A0A418LV42-F1
#
_entry.id   AF-A0A418LV42-F1
#
_cell.length_a   1.000
_cell.length_b   1.000
_cell.length_c   1.000
_cell.angle_alpha   90.00
_cell.angle_beta   90.00
_cell.angle_gamma   90.00
#
_symmetry.space_group_name_H-M   'P 1'
#
loop_
_entity.id
_entity.type
_entity.pdbx_description
1 polymer ?
#
loop_
_entity_poly.entity_id
_entity_poly.type
_entity_poly.pdbx_seq_one_letter_code
_entity_poly.pdbx_strand_id
1 'polypeptide(L)'
;MQGVSGTGTFLLAPVLEPKGDDQHRVLCSVSAVPGQWILEAGILTTGAVYRWLRNLLQNGLSAGDVGGVGKASTASVDNPYTLEDPYVLLDELAAVAPVGAGGVLVLPHLAGSAAPYWDSKAQGVIVGLQLGTTVAHLARGVLEGVALEVGKNLQVMASLMSQKLTEIRVSGGLTRSRLFNQIQADVYGLPVQPGRLEETSALGAAVLAAVAVGIYPDLSTAVTGMTGVLKSQRTWPRPAEQLQYQKLLRHHDAVYRALADAGVYRGKET
;
A
#
# COMPACT_ATOMS: atom_id res chain seq x y z
N MET A 1 -7.14 -10.55 8.13
CA MET A 1 -5.73 -10.25 7.77
C MET A 1 -5.44 -8.79 8.10
N GLN A 2 -4.21 -8.45 8.47
CA GLN A 2 -3.78 -7.07 8.80
C GLN A 2 -2.79 -6.57 7.75
N GLY A 3 -2.96 -5.34 7.28
CA GLY A 3 -1.98 -4.59 6.51
C GLY A 3 -1.57 -3.32 7.26
N VAL A 4 -0.27 -3.06 7.39
CA VAL A 4 0.24 -1.81 7.97
C VAL A 4 0.91 -1.02 6.86
N SER A 5 0.27 0.02 6.34
CA SER A 5 0.73 0.81 5.20
C SER A 5 1.32 2.15 5.65
N GLY A 6 2.61 2.11 6.01
CA GLY A 6 3.44 3.26 6.36
C GLY A 6 4.42 3.60 5.23
N THR A 7 5.71 3.75 5.54
CA THR A 7 6.78 3.90 4.51
C THR A 7 6.77 2.73 3.52
N GLY A 8 6.69 1.51 4.04
CA GLY A 8 6.35 0.29 3.32
C GLY A 8 5.08 -0.33 3.88
N THR A 9 4.65 -1.44 3.29
CA THR A 9 3.49 -2.22 3.73
C THR A 9 3.89 -3.61 4.15
N PHE A 10 3.43 -4.04 5.32
CA PHE A 10 3.52 -5.43 5.76
C PHE A 10 2.12 -6.02 5.85
N LEU A 11 1.92 -7.15 5.19
CA LEU A 11 0.71 -7.96 5.27
C LEU A 11 0.96 -9.14 6.20
N LEU A 12 0.07 -9.33 7.16
CA LEU A 12 0.16 -10.38 8.17
C LEU A 12 -1.17 -11.15 8.24
N ALA A 13 -1.08 -12.48 8.15
CA ALA A 13 -2.21 -13.37 8.36
C ALA A 13 -1.86 -14.48 9.35
N PRO A 14 -2.60 -14.63 10.46
CA PRO A 14 -2.42 -15.77 11.34
C PRO A 14 -2.88 -17.06 10.64
N VAL A 15 -2.12 -18.13 10.85
CA VAL A 15 -2.45 -19.49 10.39
C VAL A 15 -2.22 -20.48 11.54
N LEU A 16 -3.01 -21.56 11.57
CA LEU A 16 -3.01 -22.55 12.66
C LEU A 16 -1.94 -23.63 12.50
N GLU A 17 -1.28 -23.68 11.36
CA GLU A 17 -0.22 -24.62 11.04
C GLU A 17 0.82 -23.92 10.17
N PRO A 18 2.11 -24.31 10.23
CA PRO A 18 3.13 -23.76 9.36
C PRO A 18 2.75 -23.90 7.88
N LYS A 19 2.96 -22.85 7.10
CA LYS A 19 2.69 -22.84 5.66
C LYS A 19 3.97 -22.61 4.88
N GLY A 20 4.32 -23.56 4.01
CA GLY A 20 5.38 -23.41 3.03
C GLY A 20 4.83 -22.85 1.71
N ASP A 21 5.66 -22.07 1.01
CA ASP A 21 5.42 -21.70 -0.38
C ASP A 21 6.60 -22.21 -1.22
N ASP A 22 6.35 -23.18 -2.10
CA ASP A 22 7.38 -23.80 -2.94
C ASP A 22 8.06 -22.79 -3.88
N GLN A 23 7.39 -21.67 -4.16
CA GLN A 23 7.94 -20.57 -4.96
C GLN A 23 8.64 -19.49 -4.12
N HIS A 24 8.71 -19.67 -2.79
CA HIS A 24 9.35 -18.76 -1.85
C HIS A 24 8.88 -17.29 -1.94
N ARG A 25 7.61 -17.05 -2.30
CA ARG A 25 7.08 -15.70 -2.53
C ARG A 25 6.67 -14.99 -1.24
N VAL A 26 6.35 -15.74 -0.19
CA VAL A 26 5.96 -15.19 1.12
C VAL A 26 6.67 -15.91 2.26
N LEU A 27 6.72 -15.26 3.42
CA LEU A 27 7.36 -15.76 4.63
C LEU A 27 6.34 -16.45 5.54
N CYS A 28 6.79 -17.43 6.32
CA CYS A 28 6.01 -17.99 7.42
C CYS A 28 6.88 -18.03 8.68
N SER A 29 6.45 -17.32 9.72
CA SER A 29 7.17 -17.19 10.99
C SER A 29 6.31 -17.66 12.16
N VAL A 30 6.95 -17.96 13.30
CA VAL A 30 6.25 -18.34 14.53
C VAL A 30 5.54 -17.09 15.10
N SER A 31 4.29 -17.25 15.52
CA SER A 31 3.52 -16.15 16.13
C SER A 31 3.92 -15.93 17.58
N ALA A 32 3.72 -14.70 18.07
CA ALA A 32 3.75 -14.40 19.50
C ALA A 32 2.56 -15.06 20.25
N VAL A 33 1.50 -15.46 19.53
CA VAL A 33 0.38 -16.23 20.07
C VAL A 33 0.75 -17.72 20.07
N PRO A 34 0.77 -18.41 21.22
CA PRO A 34 1.12 -19.83 21.29
C PRO A 34 0.30 -20.69 20.34
N GLY A 35 0.96 -21.62 19.65
CA GLY A 35 0.32 -22.56 18.71
C GLY A 35 -0.14 -21.94 17.39
N GLN A 36 0.33 -20.73 17.06
CA GLN A 36 0.03 -20.07 15.78
C GLN A 36 1.30 -19.69 15.02
N TRP A 37 1.14 -19.52 13.71
CA TRP A 37 2.14 -18.99 12.80
C TRP A 37 1.58 -17.77 12.07
N ILE A 38 2.47 -17.00 11.47
CA ILE A 38 2.13 -15.80 10.72
C ILE A 38 2.65 -15.98 9.30
N LEU A 39 1.75 -15.91 8.32
CA LEU A 39 2.13 -15.64 6.94
C LEU A 39 2.39 -14.15 6.78
N GLU A 40 3.50 -13.81 6.13
CA GLU A 40 3.96 -12.43 5.96
C GLU A 40 4.40 -12.13 4.53
N ALA A 41 3.99 -10.96 4.04
CA ALA A 41 4.48 -10.38 2.80
C ALA A 41 4.79 -8.89 3.00
N GLY A 42 5.95 -8.46 2.51
CA GLY A 42 6.42 -7.08 2.61
C GLY A 42 6.46 -6.38 1.25
N ILE A 43 6.05 -5.12 1.21
CA ILE A 43 6.24 -4.19 0.09
C ILE A 43 7.04 -3.00 0.61
N LEU A 44 8.22 -2.75 0.06
CA LEU A 44 9.19 -1.81 0.65
C LEU A 44 8.77 -0.34 0.52
N THR A 45 8.05 0.00 -0.54
CA THR A 45 7.84 1.39 -0.99
C THR A 45 6.36 1.65 -1.25
N THR A 46 5.58 1.90 -0.20
CA THR A 46 4.16 2.23 -0.31
C THR A 46 3.92 3.72 0.00
N GLY A 47 3.95 4.14 1.26
CA GLY A 47 3.92 5.57 1.58
C GLY A 47 5.18 6.30 1.10
N ALA A 48 6.31 5.60 0.95
CA ALA A 48 7.54 6.16 0.41
C ALA A 48 7.40 6.61 -1.05
N VAL A 49 6.72 5.83 -1.91
CA VAL A 49 6.53 6.22 -3.33
C VAL A 49 5.59 7.41 -3.45
N TYR A 50 4.57 7.50 -2.59
CA TYR A 50 3.66 8.65 -2.58
C TYR A 50 4.36 9.93 -2.09
N ARG A 51 5.18 9.81 -1.04
CA ARG A 51 6.08 10.89 -0.59
C ARG A 51 7.09 11.29 -1.66
N TRP A 52 7.67 10.32 -2.37
CA TRP A 52 8.59 10.58 -3.47
C TRP A 52 7.92 11.40 -4.58
N LEU A 53 6.72 11.01 -5.01
CA LEU A 53 5.97 11.77 -6.02
C LEU A 53 5.67 13.20 -5.53
N ARG A 54 5.18 13.34 -4.30
CA ARG A 54 4.96 14.64 -3.67
C ARG A 54 6.23 15.50 -3.70
N ASN A 55 7.38 14.94 -3.30
CA ASN A 55 8.66 15.65 -3.28
C ASN A 55 9.12 16.00 -4.71
N LEU A 56 8.90 15.12 -5.69
CA LEU A 56 9.21 15.39 -7.09
C LEU A 56 8.42 16.58 -7.62
N LEU A 57 7.12 16.66 -7.28
CA LEU A 57 6.26 17.78 -7.68
C LEU A 57 6.62 19.07 -6.94
N GLN A 58 7.00 18.98 -5.67
CA GLN A 58 7.42 20.13 -4.86
C GLN A 58 8.79 20.68 -5.29
N ASN A 59 9.75 19.80 -5.60
CA ASN A 59 11.13 20.20 -5.92
C ASN A 59 11.35 20.41 -7.43
N GLY A 60 10.57 19.74 -8.28
CA GLY A 60 10.70 19.74 -9.75
C GLY A 60 9.90 20.84 -10.47
N LEU A 61 9.17 21.69 -9.73
CA LEU A 61 8.53 22.90 -10.24
C LEU A 61 9.12 24.13 -9.54
N SER A 62 10.44 24.29 -9.61
CA SER A 62 11.06 25.58 -9.30
C SER A 62 10.79 26.56 -10.45
N ALA A 63 9.60 27.17 -10.47
CA ALA A 63 9.15 28.42 -11.12
C ALA A 63 9.69 28.86 -12.52
N GLY A 64 10.43 28.04 -13.27
CA GLY A 64 11.13 28.44 -14.49
C GLY A 64 10.80 27.62 -15.74
N ASP A 65 10.36 26.36 -15.61
CA ASP A 65 10.28 25.43 -16.75
C ASP A 65 8.87 25.17 -17.28
N VAL A 66 7.88 25.96 -16.85
CA VAL A 66 6.56 25.97 -17.51
C VAL A 66 6.11 27.40 -17.68
N GLY A 67 6.23 27.90 -18.91
CA GLY A 67 5.50 29.08 -19.34
C GLY A 67 4.02 28.87 -19.03
N GLY A 68 3.49 29.65 -18.09
CA GLY A 68 2.06 29.77 -17.88
C GLY A 68 1.44 29.00 -16.71
N VAL A 69 2.12 28.78 -15.58
CA VAL A 69 1.43 28.72 -14.26
C VAL A 69 2.34 29.38 -13.21
N GLY A 70 1.76 30.29 -12.44
CA GLY A 70 2.47 31.21 -11.56
C GLY A 70 3.41 30.56 -10.54
N LYS A 71 4.46 31.33 -10.22
CA LYS A 71 5.48 31.12 -9.20
C LYS A 71 4.99 30.30 -7.99
N ALA A 72 5.47 29.07 -7.85
CA ALA A 72 5.61 28.48 -6.52
C ALA A 72 6.85 29.14 -5.88
N SER A 73 6.60 30.08 -4.96
CA SER A 73 7.68 30.70 -4.20
C SER A 73 8.31 29.68 -3.27
N THR A 74 9.64 29.71 -3.23
CA THR A 74 10.40 29.34 -2.04
C THR A 74 9.76 30.01 -0.83
N ALA A 75 9.43 29.21 0.19
CA ALA A 75 8.82 29.62 1.44
C ALA A 75 8.99 31.11 1.79
N SER A 76 7.93 31.88 1.61
CA SER A 76 7.67 33.11 2.35
C SER A 76 6.48 32.81 3.26
N VAL A 77 6.65 33.10 4.55
CA VAL A 77 5.76 32.78 5.67
C VAL A 77 4.37 33.46 5.57
N ASP A 78 4.07 34.21 4.51
CA ASP A 78 2.84 35.01 4.38
C ASP A 78 2.08 34.75 3.06
N ASN A 79 1.81 33.49 2.70
CA ASN A 79 0.77 33.17 1.72
C ASN A 79 -0.55 32.88 2.46
N PRO A 80 -1.61 33.70 2.34
CA PRO A 80 -2.88 33.47 3.01
C PRO A 80 -3.63 32.20 2.53
N TYR A 81 -3.07 31.43 1.59
CA TYR A 81 -3.49 30.06 1.26
C TYR A 81 -2.72 28.95 2.03
N THR A 82 -1.95 29.28 3.07
CA THR A 82 -1.36 28.28 3.96
C THR A 82 -2.45 27.56 4.78
N LEU A 83 -2.63 26.24 4.58
CA LEU A 83 -2.87 25.21 5.63
C LEU A 83 -3.38 23.83 5.12
N GLU A 84 -3.44 23.55 3.82
CA GLU A 84 -3.81 22.20 3.36
C GLU A 84 -2.61 21.24 3.35
N ASP A 85 -2.76 20.08 4.00
CA ASP A 85 -1.77 19.00 3.98
C ASP A 85 -1.50 18.62 2.51
N PRO A 86 -0.24 18.63 2.03
CA PRO A 86 0.07 18.34 0.63
C PRO A 86 -0.38 16.94 0.17
N TYR A 87 -0.60 16.00 1.10
CA TYR A 87 -1.20 14.70 0.78
C TYR A 87 -2.71 14.80 0.50
N VAL A 88 -3.43 15.75 1.12
CA VAL A 88 -4.84 16.01 0.81
C VAL A 88 -4.98 16.53 -0.63
N LEU A 89 -4.15 17.51 -1.02
CA LEU A 89 -4.16 18.00 -2.40
C LEU A 89 -3.81 16.90 -3.41
N LEU A 90 -2.82 16.06 -3.10
CA LEU A 90 -2.43 14.96 -4.00
C LEU A 90 -3.55 13.90 -4.11
N ASP A 91 -4.28 13.65 -3.03
CA ASP A 91 -5.45 12.78 -3.02
C ASP A 91 -6.60 13.37 -3.86
N GLU A 92 -6.86 14.67 -3.76
CA GLU A 92 -7.88 15.35 -4.56
C GLU A 92 -7.55 15.31 -6.06
N LEU A 93 -6.27 15.53 -6.41
CA LEU A 93 -5.79 15.35 -7.78
C LEU A 93 -5.95 13.90 -8.24
N ALA A 94 -5.59 12.91 -7.42
CA ALA A 94 -5.76 11.51 -7.77
C ALA A 94 -7.24 11.10 -7.90
N ALA A 95 -8.15 11.76 -7.17
CA ALA A 95 -9.58 11.46 -7.19
C ALA A 95 -10.26 11.82 -8.52
N VAL A 96 -9.79 12.87 -9.20
CA VAL A 96 -10.36 13.28 -10.49
C VAL A 96 -9.94 12.40 -11.67
N ALA A 97 -8.84 11.64 -11.52
CA ALA A 97 -8.42 10.68 -12.53
C ALA A 97 -9.35 9.44 -12.52
N PRO A 98 -9.67 8.87 -13.71
CA PRO A 98 -10.49 7.66 -13.79
C PRO A 98 -9.75 6.45 -13.20
N VAL A 99 -10.50 5.38 -12.92
CA VAL A 99 -9.91 4.07 -12.57
C VAL A 99 -8.96 3.62 -13.67
N GLY A 100 -7.79 3.12 -13.30
CA GLY A 100 -6.71 2.79 -14.23
C GLY A 100 -5.91 4.00 -14.70
N ALA A 101 -6.08 5.16 -14.04
CA ALA A 101 -5.27 6.36 -14.23
C ALA A 101 -5.09 6.80 -15.69
N GLY A 102 -6.11 6.63 -16.53
CA GLY A 102 -6.04 7.00 -17.95
C GLY A 102 -5.05 6.16 -18.77
N GLY A 103 -4.71 4.96 -18.30
CA GLY A 103 -3.72 4.06 -18.92
C GLY A 103 -2.34 4.12 -18.28
N VAL A 104 -2.09 5.04 -17.35
CA VAL A 104 -0.84 5.10 -16.59
C VAL A 104 -0.77 3.92 -15.62
N LEU A 105 0.32 3.17 -15.67
CA LEU A 105 0.60 2.09 -14.73
C LEU A 105 1.93 2.33 -14.04
N VAL A 106 1.94 2.23 -12.71
CA VAL A 106 3.12 2.48 -11.88
C VAL A 106 3.51 1.22 -11.12
N LEU A 107 4.73 0.73 -11.32
CA LEU A 107 5.35 -0.30 -10.49
C LEU A 107 6.14 0.42 -9.39
N PRO A 108 5.81 0.26 -8.10
CA PRO A 108 6.31 1.14 -7.07
C PRO A 108 7.70 0.78 -6.52
N HIS A 109 8.47 -0.09 -7.17
CA HIS A 109 9.74 -0.68 -6.69
C HIS A 109 10.95 0.28 -6.64
N LEU A 110 10.81 1.46 -6.02
CA LEU A 110 11.87 2.47 -5.95
C LEU A 110 13.06 2.09 -5.05
N ALA A 111 12.97 1.00 -4.29
CA ALA A 111 14.03 0.51 -3.41
C ALA A 111 14.17 -1.02 -3.51
N GLY A 112 14.04 -1.56 -4.73
CA GLY A 112 13.90 -3.00 -4.94
C GLY A 112 12.48 -3.49 -4.69
N SER A 113 12.29 -4.78 -4.92
CA SER A 113 11.04 -5.49 -4.70
C SER A 113 11.25 -6.59 -3.66
N ALA A 114 10.36 -6.63 -2.68
CA ALA A 114 10.26 -7.75 -1.74
C ALA A 114 9.24 -8.75 -2.28
N ALA A 115 8.31 -9.24 -1.46
CA ALA A 115 7.31 -10.20 -1.91
C ALA A 115 6.44 -9.61 -3.05
N PRO A 116 6.05 -10.42 -4.06
CA PRO A 116 6.35 -11.84 -4.23
C PRO A 116 7.65 -12.13 -4.99
N TYR A 117 8.36 -11.11 -5.47
CA TYR A 117 9.44 -11.26 -6.46
C TYR A 117 10.84 -11.41 -5.83
N TRP A 118 11.07 -10.82 -4.66
CA TRP A 118 12.34 -10.82 -3.92
C TRP A 118 13.54 -10.38 -4.78
N ASP A 119 13.34 -9.31 -5.54
CA ASP A 119 14.33 -8.75 -6.44
C ASP A 119 14.90 -7.43 -5.90
N SER A 120 16.07 -7.51 -5.29
CA SER A 120 16.80 -6.34 -4.78
C SER A 120 17.20 -5.32 -5.85
N LYS A 121 17.13 -5.68 -7.13
CA LYS A 121 17.52 -4.83 -8.27
C LYS A 121 16.32 -4.27 -9.03
N ALA A 122 15.09 -4.67 -8.68
CA ALA A 122 13.89 -4.08 -9.24
C ALA A 122 13.88 -2.55 -9.06
N GLN A 123 13.33 -1.86 -10.05
CA GLN A 123 13.27 -0.39 -10.11
C GLN A 123 11.84 0.08 -10.26
N GLY A 124 11.56 1.31 -9.85
CA GLY A 124 10.27 1.94 -10.10
C GLY A 124 10.07 2.20 -11.59
N VAL A 125 8.86 1.96 -12.07
CA VAL A 125 8.52 2.08 -13.51
C VAL A 125 7.21 2.82 -13.65
N ILE A 126 7.14 3.72 -14.63
CA ILE A 126 5.90 4.36 -15.07
C ILE A 126 5.75 4.09 -16.57
N VAL A 127 4.66 3.46 -16.98
CA VAL A 127 4.33 3.20 -18.39
C VAL A 127 2.95 3.75 -18.75
N GLY A 128 2.68 3.87 -20.05
CA GLY A 128 1.38 4.32 -20.55
C GLY A 128 1.19 5.84 -20.56
N LEU A 129 2.30 6.60 -20.51
CA LEU A 129 2.27 8.06 -20.63
C LEU A 129 1.80 8.50 -22.03
N GLN A 130 0.99 9.54 -22.06
CA GLN A 130 0.48 10.20 -23.27
C GLN A 130 0.63 11.72 -23.11
N LEU A 131 0.49 12.49 -24.21
CA LEU A 131 0.55 13.96 -24.13
C LEU A 131 -0.50 14.57 -23.21
N GLY A 132 -1.63 13.88 -23.01
CA GLY A 132 -2.69 14.27 -22.08
C GLY A 132 -2.49 13.80 -20.64
N THR A 133 -1.39 13.10 -20.33
CA THR A 133 -1.11 12.65 -18.95
C THR A 133 -0.82 13.84 -18.05
N THR A 134 -1.44 13.85 -16.87
CA THR A 134 -1.35 14.94 -15.90
C THR A 134 -0.90 14.42 -14.54
N VAL A 135 -0.63 15.33 -13.60
CA VAL A 135 -0.30 14.98 -12.21
C VAL A 135 -1.40 14.13 -11.57
N ALA A 136 -2.68 14.39 -11.89
CA ALA A 136 -3.80 13.58 -11.43
C ALA A 136 -3.65 12.10 -11.80
N HIS A 137 -3.28 11.83 -13.06
CA HIS A 137 -3.04 10.47 -13.54
C HIS A 137 -1.83 9.82 -12.85
N LEU A 138 -0.74 10.55 -12.65
CA LEU A 138 0.44 10.03 -11.95
C LEU A 138 0.15 9.72 -10.48
N ALA A 139 -0.53 10.63 -9.78
CA ALA A 139 -0.93 10.44 -8.38
C ALA A 139 -1.87 9.24 -8.23
N ARG A 140 -2.86 9.12 -9.11
CA ARG A 140 -3.76 7.96 -9.15
C ARG A 140 -3.02 6.67 -9.46
N GLY A 141 -2.13 6.69 -10.44
CA GLY A 141 -1.31 5.55 -10.83
C GLY A 141 -0.40 5.06 -9.70
N VAL A 142 0.17 5.95 -8.88
CA VAL A 142 0.95 5.56 -7.69
C VAL A 142 0.07 4.84 -6.66
N LEU A 143 -1.09 5.39 -6.31
CA LEU A 143 -2.00 4.77 -5.34
C LEU A 143 -2.51 3.41 -5.83
N GLU A 144 -2.91 3.34 -7.11
CA GLU A 144 -3.33 2.08 -7.75
C GLU A 144 -2.18 1.08 -7.82
N GLY A 145 -0.97 1.48 -8.22
CA GLY A 145 0.21 0.62 -8.28
C GLY A 145 0.55 -0.01 -6.93
N VAL A 146 0.52 0.78 -5.86
CA VAL A 146 0.69 0.27 -4.48
C VAL A 146 -0.40 -0.75 -4.14
N ALA A 147 -1.67 -0.45 -4.39
CA ALA A 147 -2.76 -1.38 -4.11
C ALA A 147 -2.65 -2.66 -4.96
N LEU A 148 -2.22 -2.58 -6.22
CA LEU A 148 -2.01 -3.74 -7.09
C LEU A 148 -0.87 -4.63 -6.58
N GLU A 149 0.24 -4.05 -6.09
CA GLU A 149 1.32 -4.80 -5.42
C GLU A 149 0.83 -5.54 -4.18
N VAL A 150 0.08 -4.85 -3.33
CA VAL A 150 -0.54 -5.46 -2.14
C VAL A 150 -1.50 -6.57 -2.58
N GLY A 151 -2.33 -6.32 -3.59
CA GLY A 151 -3.30 -7.28 -4.14
C GLY A 151 -2.67 -8.57 -4.64
N LYS A 152 -1.52 -8.50 -5.32
CA LYS A 152 -0.75 -9.69 -5.73
C LYS A 152 -0.29 -10.51 -4.54
N ASN A 153 0.27 -9.86 -3.53
CA ASN A 153 0.69 -10.53 -2.30
C ASN A 153 -0.49 -11.16 -1.55
N LEU A 154 -1.64 -10.48 -1.49
CA LEU A 154 -2.87 -11.00 -0.92
C LEU A 154 -3.34 -12.28 -1.63
N GLN A 155 -3.26 -12.33 -2.96
CA GLN A 155 -3.63 -13.53 -3.73
C GLN A 155 -2.72 -14.71 -3.41
N VAL A 156 -1.40 -14.48 -3.30
CA VAL A 156 -0.44 -15.51 -2.90
C VAL A 156 -0.75 -16.02 -1.50
N MET A 157 -0.86 -15.12 -0.52
CA MET A 157 -1.16 -15.50 0.87
C MET A 157 -2.49 -16.26 0.97
N ALA A 158 -3.54 -15.78 0.30
CA ALA A 158 -4.86 -16.43 0.29
C ALA A 158 -4.81 -17.84 -0.28
N SER A 159 -3.95 -18.11 -1.28
CA SER A 159 -3.79 -19.45 -1.86
C SER A 159 -3.15 -20.47 -0.91
N LEU A 160 -2.41 -20.01 0.10
CA LEU A 160 -1.75 -20.85 1.10
C LEU A 160 -2.60 -21.06 2.36
N MET A 161 -3.64 -20.26 2.53
CA MET A 161 -4.51 -20.30 3.70
C MET A 161 -5.66 -21.29 3.49
N SER A 162 -5.95 -22.11 4.50
CA SER A 162 -7.11 -23.00 4.51
C SER A 162 -8.43 -22.25 4.75
N GLN A 163 -8.37 -21.00 5.23
CA GLN A 163 -9.53 -20.18 5.59
C GLN A 163 -9.71 -19.04 4.59
N LYS A 164 -10.98 -18.74 4.27
CA LYS A 164 -11.33 -17.62 3.39
C LYS A 164 -11.08 -16.28 4.07
N LEU A 165 -10.40 -15.37 3.38
CA LEU A 165 -10.28 -13.97 3.80
C LEU A 165 -11.63 -13.25 3.65
N THR A 166 -12.05 -12.56 4.72
CA THR A 166 -13.34 -11.85 4.79
C THR A 166 -13.19 -10.34 4.91
N GLU A 167 -12.05 -9.85 5.38
CA GLU A 167 -11.73 -8.43 5.51
C GLU A 167 -10.21 -8.20 5.60
N ILE A 168 -9.78 -7.02 5.20
CA ILE A 168 -8.43 -6.50 5.42
C ILE A 168 -8.50 -5.38 6.45
N ARG A 169 -7.86 -5.58 7.59
CA ARG A 169 -7.67 -4.52 8.58
C ARG A 169 -6.46 -3.70 8.20
N VAL A 170 -6.58 -2.38 8.22
CA VAL A 170 -5.51 -1.48 7.78
C VAL A 170 -5.12 -0.47 8.85
N SER A 171 -3.85 -0.12 8.90
CA SER A 171 -3.28 0.97 9.73
C SER A 171 -2.11 1.62 9.00
N GLY A 172 -1.59 2.73 9.54
CA GLY A 172 -0.45 3.47 8.98
C GLY A 172 -0.84 4.71 8.18
N GLY A 173 0.10 5.62 7.96
CA GLY A 173 -0.17 6.97 7.46
C GLY A 173 -0.92 7.03 6.13
N LEU A 174 -0.65 6.12 5.19
CA LEU A 174 -1.32 6.12 3.88
C LEU A 174 -2.81 5.74 3.99
N THR A 175 -3.21 5.07 5.08
CA THR A 175 -4.60 4.68 5.34
C THR A 175 -5.48 5.82 5.84
N ARG A 176 -4.90 7.01 6.07
CA ARG A 176 -5.67 8.26 6.27
C ARG A 176 -6.39 8.70 4.99
N SER A 177 -5.85 8.33 3.84
CA SER A 177 -6.47 8.58 2.54
C SER A 177 -7.72 7.73 2.34
N ARG A 178 -8.90 8.37 2.31
CA ARG A 178 -10.16 7.68 1.99
C ARG A 178 -10.16 7.16 0.56
N LEU A 179 -9.55 7.89 -0.37
CA LEU A 179 -9.38 7.47 -1.76
C LEU A 179 -8.56 6.17 -1.81
N PHE A 180 -7.40 6.13 -1.15
CA PHE A 180 -6.58 4.93 -1.13
C PHE A 180 -7.31 3.74 -0.49
N ASN A 181 -8.02 3.94 0.62
CA ASN A 181 -8.82 2.86 1.22
C ASN A 181 -9.90 2.31 0.29
N GLN A 182 -10.52 3.16 -0.55
CA GLN A 182 -11.45 2.71 -1.58
C GLN A 182 -10.75 1.94 -2.70
N ILE A 183 -9.62 2.45 -3.21
CA ILE A 183 -8.81 1.76 -4.23
C ILE A 183 -8.39 0.38 -3.73
N GLN A 184 -7.89 0.29 -2.49
CA GLN A 184 -7.54 -0.96 -1.84
C GLN A 184 -8.72 -1.94 -1.80
N ALA A 185 -9.89 -1.51 -1.31
CA ALA A 185 -11.07 -2.37 -1.26
C ALA A 185 -11.44 -2.88 -2.65
N ASP A 186 -11.48 -1.99 -3.65
CA ASP A 186 -11.82 -2.32 -5.03
C ASP A 186 -10.80 -3.29 -5.68
N VAL A 187 -9.51 -3.13 -5.40
CA VAL A 187 -8.46 -4.04 -5.89
C VAL A 187 -8.52 -5.40 -5.22
N TYR A 188 -8.75 -5.43 -3.90
CA TYR A 188 -8.74 -6.68 -3.13
C TYR A 188 -10.03 -7.48 -3.27
N GLY A 189 -11.13 -6.82 -3.67
CA GLY A 189 -12.47 -7.41 -3.62
C GLY A 189 -12.93 -7.73 -2.20
N LEU A 190 -12.33 -7.09 -1.19
CA LEU A 190 -12.58 -7.33 0.23
C LEU A 190 -12.85 -6.01 0.95
N PRO A 191 -13.67 -6.01 2.01
CA PRO A 191 -13.84 -4.84 2.84
C PRO A 191 -12.53 -4.43 3.50
N VAL A 192 -12.22 -3.13 3.45
CA VAL A 192 -11.08 -2.52 4.14
C VAL A 192 -11.59 -1.85 5.42
N GLN A 193 -10.98 -2.21 6.55
CA GLN A 193 -11.39 -1.73 7.88
C GLN A 193 -10.21 -1.03 8.57
N PRO A 194 -10.21 0.30 8.65
CA PRO A 194 -9.25 1.04 9.45
C PRO A 194 -9.38 0.72 10.94
N GLY A 195 -8.25 0.57 11.62
CA GLY A 195 -8.18 0.49 13.08
C GLY A 195 -8.49 1.83 13.75
N ARG A 196 -8.83 1.81 15.05
CA ARG A 196 -9.01 3.03 15.86
C ARG A 196 -7.70 3.75 16.17
N LEU A 197 -6.61 3.00 16.25
CA LEU A 197 -5.29 3.49 16.58
C LEU A 197 -4.35 3.24 15.41
N GLU A 198 -3.57 4.25 15.04
CA GLU A 198 -2.60 4.15 13.95
C GLU A 198 -1.34 3.39 14.39
N GLU A 199 -0.92 3.57 15.64
CA GLU A 199 0.27 2.96 16.23
C GLU A 199 0.01 1.51 16.67
N THR A 200 -0.25 0.64 15.68
CA THR A 200 -0.61 -0.76 15.93
C THR A 200 0.53 -1.59 16.53
N SER A 201 1.79 -1.24 16.25
CA SER A 201 2.96 -1.94 16.81
C SER A 201 3.09 -1.69 18.31
N ALA A 202 2.99 -0.43 18.74
CA ALA A 202 3.01 -0.06 20.15
C ALA A 202 1.80 -0.66 20.90
N LEU A 203 0.62 -0.66 20.27
CA LEU A 203 -0.56 -1.31 20.82
C LEU A 203 -0.37 -2.81 21.01
N GLY A 204 0.26 -3.50 20.06
CA GLY A 204 0.58 -4.93 20.19
C GLY A 204 1.49 -5.22 21.39
N ALA A 205 2.55 -4.42 21.58
CA ALA A 205 3.42 -4.54 22.75
C ALA A 205 2.65 -4.29 24.07
N ALA A 206 1.77 -3.28 24.10
CA ALA A 206 0.93 -3.00 25.25
C ALA A 206 -0.05 -4.13 25.57
N VAL A 207 -0.64 -4.76 24.55
CA VAL A 207 -1.51 -5.95 24.71
C VAL A 207 -0.76 -7.12 25.35
N LEU A 208 0.45 -7.41 24.86
CA LEU A 208 1.29 -8.47 25.43
C LEU A 208 1.64 -8.17 26.91
N ALA A 209 2.04 -6.92 27.19
CA ALA A 209 2.36 -6.49 28.55
C ALA A 209 1.15 -6.57 29.49
N ALA A 210 -0.04 -6.17 29.03
CA ALA A 210 -1.26 -6.18 29.82
C ALA A 210 -1.67 -7.60 30.24
N VAL A 211 -1.46 -8.60 29.39
CA VAL A 211 -1.64 -10.01 29.77
C VAL A 211 -0.56 -10.46 30.75
N ALA A 212 0.71 -10.13 30.48
CA ALA A 212 1.83 -10.55 31.33
C ALA A 212 1.72 -10.03 32.78
N VAL A 213 1.19 -8.83 32.99
CA VAL A 213 0.99 -8.24 34.33
C VAL A 213 -0.39 -8.54 34.93
N GLY A 214 -1.22 -9.35 34.26
CA GLY A 214 -2.51 -9.81 34.77
C GLY A 214 -3.65 -8.80 34.70
N ILE A 215 -3.54 -7.73 33.90
CA ILE A 215 -4.66 -6.81 33.64
C ILE A 215 -5.76 -7.51 32.83
N TYR A 216 -5.35 -8.35 31.87
CA TYR A 216 -6.25 -9.22 31.12
C TYR A 216 -5.87 -10.69 31.34
N PRO A 217 -6.85 -11.61 31.37
CA PRO A 217 -6.60 -13.03 31.60
C PRO A 217 -5.92 -13.72 30.41
N ASP A 218 -6.11 -13.23 29.19
CA ASP A 218 -5.60 -13.84 27.96
C ASP A 218 -5.49 -12.81 26.81
N LEU A 219 -4.81 -13.21 25.73
CA LEU A 219 -4.60 -12.34 24.57
C LEU A 219 -5.89 -12.01 23.81
N SER A 220 -6.88 -12.91 23.78
CA SER A 220 -8.15 -12.67 23.08
C SER A 220 -8.95 -11.57 23.76
N THR A 221 -9.07 -11.63 25.09
CA THR A 221 -9.75 -10.61 25.89
C THR A 221 -8.99 -9.29 25.88
N ALA A 222 -7.65 -9.31 25.97
CA ALA A 222 -6.81 -8.12 25.83
C ALA A 222 -6.96 -7.44 24.46
N VAL A 223 -6.84 -8.21 23.37
CA VAL A 223 -7.05 -7.67 22.01
C VAL A 223 -8.46 -7.11 21.89
N THR A 224 -9.50 -7.81 22.33
CA THR A 224 -10.89 -7.32 22.21
C THR A 224 -11.13 -6.05 23.02
N GLY A 225 -10.56 -5.94 24.22
CA GLY A 225 -10.76 -4.80 25.11
C GLY A 225 -9.89 -3.59 24.77
N MET A 226 -8.68 -3.81 24.26
CA MET A 226 -7.70 -2.75 23.98
C MET A 226 -7.72 -2.30 22.52
N THR A 227 -8.06 -3.21 21.60
CA THR A 227 -8.20 -2.86 20.18
C THR A 227 -9.61 -2.37 19.89
N GLY A 228 -9.70 -1.37 19.01
CA GLY A 228 -10.97 -0.86 18.50
C GLY A 228 -10.90 -0.77 16.99
N VAL A 229 -12.05 -0.94 16.34
CA VAL A 229 -12.20 -0.70 14.89
C VAL A 229 -13.10 0.51 14.68
N LEU A 230 -12.78 1.33 13.68
CA LEU A 230 -13.62 2.45 13.28
C LEU A 230 -14.69 1.94 12.32
N LYS A 231 -15.73 1.29 12.84
CA LYS A 231 -16.80 0.67 12.02
C LYS A 231 -17.41 1.65 11.01
N SER A 232 -17.52 2.93 11.37
CA SER A 232 -18.02 4.01 10.50
C SER A 232 -17.11 4.32 9.31
N GLN A 233 -15.83 3.91 9.36
CA GLN A 233 -14.86 4.11 8.29
C GLN A 233 -14.60 2.83 7.48
N ARG A 234 -15.43 1.80 7.66
CA ARG A 234 -15.34 0.58 6.84
C ARG A 234 -15.63 0.92 5.38
N THR A 235 -14.72 0.52 4.49
CA THR A 235 -14.86 0.73 3.06
C THR A 235 -15.19 -0.59 2.38
N TRP A 236 -16.29 -0.61 1.63
CA TRP A 236 -16.73 -1.79 0.88
C TRP A 236 -16.24 -1.72 -0.57
N PRO A 237 -15.89 -2.86 -1.17
CA PRO A 237 -15.45 -2.89 -2.56
C PRO A 237 -16.63 -2.54 -3.48
N ARG A 238 -16.37 -1.76 -4.53
CA ARG A 238 -17.35 -1.42 -5.57
C ARG A 238 -17.30 -2.49 -6.68
N PRO A 239 -18.33 -3.35 -6.83
CA PRO A 239 -18.27 -4.47 -7.78
C PRO A 239 -18.02 -4.06 -9.24
N ALA A 240 -18.52 -2.89 -9.64
CA ALA A 240 -18.32 -2.36 -10.99
C ALA A 240 -16.84 -2.13 -11.34
N GLU A 241 -16.03 -1.70 -10.36
CA GLU A 241 -14.62 -1.37 -10.58
C GLU A 241 -13.69 -2.58 -10.47
N GLN A 242 -14.12 -3.64 -9.76
CA GLN A 242 -13.30 -4.83 -9.51
C GLN A 242 -12.83 -5.50 -10.81
N LEU A 243 -13.70 -5.59 -11.82
CA LEU A 243 -13.34 -6.21 -13.09
C LEU A 243 -12.21 -5.45 -13.79
N GLN A 244 -12.19 -4.12 -13.67
CA GLN A 244 -11.13 -3.29 -14.23
C GLN A 244 -9.82 -3.49 -13.48
N TYR A 245 -9.85 -3.48 -12.15
CA TYR A 245 -8.65 -3.72 -11.34
C TYR A 245 -8.08 -5.14 -11.51
N GLN A 246 -8.91 -6.15 -11.72
CA GLN A 246 -8.43 -7.51 -12.05
C GLN A 246 -7.66 -7.54 -13.38
N LYS A 247 -8.08 -6.74 -14.37
CA LYS A 247 -7.32 -6.59 -15.63
C LYS A 247 -6.01 -5.85 -15.39
N LEU A 248 -6.05 -4.74 -14.64
CA LEU A 248 -4.87 -3.94 -14.31
C LEU A 248 -3.84 -4.75 -13.52
N LEU A 249 -4.27 -5.61 -12.60
CA LEU A 249 -3.37 -6.48 -11.83
C LEU A 249 -2.59 -7.44 -12.74
N ARG A 250 -3.25 -8.02 -13.75
CA ARG A 250 -2.57 -8.86 -14.75
C ARG A 250 -1.58 -8.05 -15.60
N HIS A 251 -1.96 -6.85 -16.03
CA HIS A 251 -1.04 -5.99 -16.78
C HIS A 251 0.15 -5.55 -15.92
N HIS A 252 -0.08 -5.24 -14.66
CA HIS A 252 0.95 -4.85 -13.70
C HIS A 252 1.99 -5.95 -13.51
N ASP A 253 1.56 -7.19 -13.34
CA ASP A 253 2.47 -8.34 -13.25
C ASP A 253 3.18 -8.60 -14.60
N ALA A 254 2.46 -8.49 -15.72
CA ALA A 254 3.04 -8.69 -17.05
C ALA A 254 4.14 -7.66 -17.37
N VAL A 255 3.95 -6.38 -16.99
CA VAL A 255 4.98 -5.34 -17.19
C VAL A 255 6.23 -5.65 -16.35
N TYR A 256 6.06 -6.04 -15.09
CA TYR A 256 7.19 -6.43 -14.24
C TYR A 256 7.98 -7.59 -14.87
N ARG A 257 7.28 -8.68 -15.26
CA ARG A 257 7.90 -9.85 -15.87
C ARG A 257 8.59 -9.54 -17.18
N ALA A 258 7.96 -8.74 -18.06
CA ALA A 258 8.57 -8.35 -19.33
C ALA A 258 9.91 -7.63 -19.14
N LEU A 259 10.00 -6.74 -18.13
CA LEU A 259 11.25 -6.04 -17.81
C LEU A 259 12.29 -6.98 -17.19
N ALA A 260 11.87 -7.88 -16.31
CA ALA A 260 12.74 -8.90 -15.72
C ALA A 260 13.31 -9.85 -16.78
N ASP A 261 12.46 -10.37 -17.67
CA ASP A 261 12.81 -11.29 -18.75
C ASP A 261 13.74 -10.64 -19.77
N ALA A 262 13.52 -9.35 -20.06
CA ALA A 262 14.42 -8.54 -20.89
C ALA A 262 15.75 -8.19 -20.20
N GLY A 263 15.93 -8.56 -18.93
CA GLY A 263 17.14 -8.31 -18.16
C GLY A 263 17.31 -6.86 -17.70
N VAL A 264 16.25 -6.05 -17.71
CA VAL A 264 16.32 -4.62 -17.32
C VAL A 264 16.74 -4.43 -15.87
N TYR A 265 16.33 -5.33 -14.98
CA TYR A 265 16.70 -5.30 -13.56
C TYR A 265 18.07 -5.92 -13.28
N ARG A 266 18.79 -6.46 -14.27
CA ARG A 266 20.16 -6.92 -14.04
C ARG A 266 21.03 -5.68 -13.79
N GLY A 267 21.71 -5.64 -12.64
CA GLY A 267 22.66 -4.57 -12.37
C GLY A 267 23.66 -4.45 -13.52
N LYS A 268 24.12 -3.23 -13.82
CA LYS A 268 25.28 -3.08 -14.71
C LYS A 268 26.38 -3.98 -14.16
N GLU A 269 26.80 -4.98 -14.93
CA GLU A 269 28.06 -5.66 -14.68
C GLU A 269 29.13 -4.56 -14.71
N THR A 270 29.57 -4.14 -13.53
CA THR A 270 30.75 -3.29 -13.35
C THR A 270 31.94 -4.18 -13.09
#